data_AF-A0A5K0W8X0-F1
#
_entry.id   AF-A0A5K0W8X0-F1
#
_cell.length_a   1.000
_cell.length_b   1.000
_cell.length_c   1.000
_cell.angle_alpha   90.00
_cell.angle_beta   90.00
_cell.angle_gamma   90.00
#
_symmetry.space_group_name_H-M   'P 1'
#
loop_
_entity.id
_entity.type
_entity.pdbx_description
1 polymer ?
#
loop_
_entity_poly.entity_id
_entity_poly.type
_entity_poly.pdbx_seq_one_letter_code
_entity_poly.pdbx_strand_id
1 'polypeptide(L)'
;MCGIFAYLNYNVHRERRYILELLFNGLRRLEYRGYDSAGISIDSDSVPSADLGRNFPANSMNPLVFRQEGKIDQLVRSVYE
;
A
#
# COMPACT_ATOMS: atom_id res chain seq x y z
N MET A 1 5.12 -8.93 18.26
CA MET A 1 5.49 -9.84 17.14
C MET A 1 5.21 -9.08 15.84
N CYS A 2 5.87 -9.37 14.72
CA CYS A 2 5.58 -8.70 13.46
C CYS A 2 5.15 -9.71 12.38
N GLY A 3 4.36 -9.24 11.41
CA GLY A 3 3.92 -9.99 10.25
C GLY A 3 4.10 -9.14 9.00
N ILE A 4 4.68 -9.71 7.94
CA ILE A 4 4.91 -9.04 6.67
C ILE A 4 4.15 -9.79 5.59
N PHE A 5 3.43 -9.03 4.75
CA PHE A 5 2.77 -9.53 3.56
C PHE A 5 3.00 -8.54 2.42
N ALA A 6 3.30 -9.06 1.22
CA ALA A 6 3.55 -8.25 0.03
C ALA A 6 2.89 -8.89 -1.20
N TYR A 7 2.50 -8.03 -2.14
CA TYR A 7 1.93 -8.43 -3.41
C TYR A 7 2.66 -7.70 -4.54
N LEU A 8 3.08 -8.45 -5.56
CA LEU A 8 3.75 -7.92 -6.75
C LEU A 8 3.07 -8.50 -7.99
N ASN A 9 2.56 -7.63 -8.85
CA ASN A 9 2.04 -7.98 -10.17
C ASN A 9 3.01 -7.49 -11.25
N TYR A 10 3.37 -8.38 -12.17
CA TYR A 10 4.23 -8.05 -13.31
C TYR A 10 3.53 -8.40 -14.61
N ASN A 11 3.43 -7.42 -15.52
CA ASN A 11 2.71 -7.54 -16.79
C ASN A 11 1.26 -8.04 -16.66
N VAL A 12 0.61 -7.70 -15.54
CA VAL A 12 -0.79 -8.01 -15.27
C VAL A 12 -1.45 -6.74 -14.75
N HIS A 13 -2.41 -6.23 -15.52
CA HIS A 13 -3.19 -5.06 -15.14
C HIS A 13 -4.09 -5.41 -13.95
N ARG A 14 -4.01 -4.62 -12.89
CA ARG A 14 -4.81 -4.76 -11.67
C ARG A 14 -5.25 -3.39 -11.21
N GLU A 15 -6.52 -3.28 -10.81
CA GLU A 15 -7.03 -2.06 -10.20
C GLU A 15 -6.44 -1.87 -8.80
N ARG A 16 -6.25 -0.61 -8.40
CA ARG A 16 -5.76 -0.28 -7.05
C ARG A 16 -6.62 -0.88 -5.94
N ARG A 17 -7.96 -0.90 -6.12
CA ARG A 17 -8.89 -1.53 -5.18
C ARG A 17 -8.55 -3.01 -4.95
N TYR A 18 -8.29 -3.76 -6.02
CA TYR A 18 -7.91 -5.18 -5.91
C TYR A 18 -6.60 -5.35 -5.13
N ILE A 19 -5.61 -4.51 -5.40
CA ILE A 19 -4.32 -4.54 -4.68
C ILE A 19 -4.54 -4.28 -3.18
N LEU A 20 -5.31 -3.24 -2.84
CA LEU A 20 -5.65 -2.90 -1.46
C LEU A 20 -6.35 -4.05 -0.73
N GLU A 21 -7.39 -4.64 -1.34
CA GLU A 21 -8.11 -5.78 -0.76
C GLU A 21 -7.18 -6.96 -0.48
N LEU A 22 -6.27 -7.24 -1.42
CA LEU A 22 -5.32 -8.35 -1.30
C LEU A 22 -4.33 -8.10 -0.16
N LEU A 23 -3.80 -6.87 -0.04
CA LEU A 23 -2.94 -6.47 1.09
C LEU A 23 -3.67 -6.58 2.42
N PHE A 24 -4.88 -6.03 2.55
CA PHE A 24 -5.66 -6.10 3.79
C PHE A 24 -5.99 -7.54 4.18
N ASN A 25 -6.37 -8.38 3.22
CA ASN A 25 -6.65 -9.80 3.48
C ASN A 25 -5.38 -10.57 3.89
N GLY A 26 -4.23 -10.24 3.32
CA GLY A 26 -2.94 -10.77 3.75
C GLY A 26 -2.62 -10.40 5.19
N LEU A 27 -2.80 -9.13 5.58
CA LEU A 27 -2.58 -8.68 6.95
C LEU A 27 -3.56 -9.30 7.95
N ARG A 28 -4.85 -9.46 7.59
CA ARG A 28 -5.85 -10.15 8.42
C ARG A 28 -5.43 -11.57 8.80
N ARG A 29 -4.80 -12.29 7.86
CA ARG A 29 -4.26 -13.64 8.11
C ARG A 29 -3.07 -13.68 9.06
N LEU A 30 -2.46 -12.53 9.34
CA LEU A 30 -1.34 -12.40 10.26
C LEU A 30 -1.77 -11.90 11.66
N GLU A 31 -3.05 -11.57 11.87
CA GLU A 31 -3.52 -10.99 13.12
C GLU A 31 -3.29 -11.88 14.34
N TYR A 32 -3.33 -13.21 14.15
CA TYR A 32 -3.09 -14.18 15.21
C TYR A 32 -1.72 -14.04 15.90
N ARG A 33 -0.74 -13.37 15.25
CA ARG A 33 0.59 -13.12 15.80
C ARG A 33 0.62 -12.00 16.84
N GLY A 34 -0.41 -11.15 16.87
CA GLY A 34 -0.48 -9.98 17.73
C GLY A 34 0.44 -8.84 17.27
N TYR A 35 -0.11 -7.63 17.28
CA TYR A 35 0.53 -6.38 16.87
C TYR A 35 -0.22 -5.22 17.53
N ASP A 36 0.45 -4.07 17.63
CA ASP A 36 -0.04 -2.81 18.19
C ASP A 36 -0.40 -1.78 17.10
N SER A 37 0.17 -1.93 15.91
CA SER A 37 -0.05 -1.06 14.76
C SER A 37 0.10 -1.81 13.44
N ALA A 38 -0.47 -1.25 12.37
CA ALA A 38 -0.36 -1.80 11.03
C ALA A 38 -0.18 -0.69 9.99
N GLY A 39 0.37 -1.05 8.83
CA GLY A 39 0.51 -0.13 7.72
C GLY A 39 0.69 -0.82 6.38
N ILE A 40 0.44 -0.07 5.32
CA ILE A 40 0.64 -0.49 3.93
C ILE A 40 1.31 0.64 3.14
N SER A 41 2.04 0.26 2.11
CA SER A 41 2.66 1.19 1.17
C SER A 41 2.27 0.76 -0.25
N ILE A 42 1.81 1.70 -1.07
CA ILE A 42 1.44 1.47 -2.48
C ILE A 42 1.96 2.60 -3.36
N ASP A 43 2.01 2.37 -4.67
CA ASP A 43 2.41 3.41 -5.62
C ASP A 43 1.39 4.56 -5.65
N SER A 44 1.90 5.79 -5.66
CA SER A 44 1.11 7.00 -5.92
C SER A 44 0.68 7.04 -7.39
N ASP A 45 -0.38 7.80 -7.67
CA ASP A 45 -0.77 8.05 -9.05
C ASP A 45 0.37 8.71 -9.80
N SER A 46 0.87 8.03 -10.84
CA SER A 46 1.91 8.57 -11.70
C SER A 46 1.35 9.79 -12.44
N VAL A 47 1.99 10.95 -12.28
CA VAL A 47 1.83 12.06 -13.22
C VAL A 47 2.26 11.56 -14.60
N PRO A 48 1.47 11.78 -15.68
CA PRO A 48 1.79 11.26 -17.00
C PRO A 48 3.18 11.72 -17.42
N SER A 49 4.03 10.77 -17.80
CA SER A 49 5.42 10.99 -18.20
C SER A 49 5.58 11.81 -19.49
N ALA A 50 4.48 12.27 -20.10
CA ALA A 50 4.47 13.00 -21.36
C ALA A 50 5.10 14.39 -21.28
N ASP A 51 5.13 15.02 -20.10
CA ASP A 51 5.68 16.37 -19.92
C ASP A 51 7.08 16.39 -19.26
N LEU A 52 7.69 15.23 -19.02
CA LEU A 52 8.87 15.18 -18.16
C LEU A 52 10.15 14.82 -18.91
N GLY A 53 10.75 15.86 -19.50
CA GLY A 53 12.09 15.83 -20.05
C GLY A 53 13.14 15.54 -18.98
N ARG A 54 13.93 14.47 -19.19
CA ARG A 54 15.30 14.11 -18.72
C ARG A 54 15.85 14.47 -17.33
N ASN A 55 15.24 15.33 -16.53
CA ASN A 55 15.75 15.83 -15.25
C ASN A 55 14.71 15.62 -14.13
N PHE A 56 14.24 14.40 -13.95
CA PHE A 56 13.51 14.09 -12.72
C PHE A 56 14.49 13.91 -11.56
N PRO A 57 14.36 14.66 -10.46
CA PRO A 57 14.95 14.21 -9.21
C PRO A 57 14.29 12.88 -8.84
N ALA A 58 15.08 11.90 -8.41
CA ALA A 58 14.62 10.59 -7.94
C ALA A 58 13.59 10.64 -6.78
N ASN A 59 13.25 11.85 -6.31
CA ASN A 59 12.35 12.18 -5.21
C ASN A 59 10.89 12.43 -5.60
N SER A 60 10.48 12.28 -6.88
CA SER A 60 9.09 12.58 -7.29
C SER A 60 8.12 11.39 -7.27
N MET A 61 8.61 10.16 -7.14
CA MET A 61 7.76 8.98 -6.93
C MET A 61 7.74 8.60 -5.45
N ASN A 62 7.00 9.39 -4.65
CA ASN A 62 6.77 9.04 -3.26
C ASN A 62 5.65 8.01 -3.19
N PRO A 63 5.86 6.84 -2.55
CA PRO A 63 4.78 5.89 -2.33
C PRO A 63 3.74 6.49 -1.38
N LEU A 64 2.48 6.09 -1.56
CA LEU A 64 1.42 6.36 -0.59
C LEU A 64 1.58 5.39 0.58
N VAL A 65 1.85 5.93 1.77
CA VAL A 65 2.08 5.17 2.99
C VAL A 65 0.94 5.44 3.97
N PHE A 66 0.25 4.38 4.38
CA PHE A 66 -0.81 4.41 5.38
C PHE A 66 -0.33 3.68 6.64
N ARG A 67 -0.51 4.31 7.80
CA ARG A 67 -0.11 3.77 9.10
C ARG A 67 -1.21 4.06 10.10
N GLN A 68 -1.57 3.07 10.90
CA GLN A 68 -2.65 3.18 11.86
C GLN A 68 -2.34 2.35 13.11
N GLU A 69 -2.54 2.94 14.28
CA GLU A 69 -2.52 2.20 15.55
C GLU A 69 -3.79 1.33 15.68
N GLY A 70 -3.68 0.20 16.35
CA GLY A 70 -4.80 -0.73 16.54
C GLY A 70 -4.92 -1.78 15.43
N LYS A 71 -6.14 -2.32 15.25
CA LYS A 71 -6.41 -3.48 14.39
C LYS A 71 -6.52 -3.12 12.89
N ILE A 72 -6.46 -4.13 12.01
CA ILE A 72 -6.50 -3.92 10.55
C ILE A 72 -7.75 -3.16 10.11
N ASP A 73 -8.89 -3.38 10.76
CA ASP A 73 -10.13 -2.66 10.42
C ASP A 73 -10.02 -1.14 10.58
N GLN A 74 -9.19 -0.64 11.50
CA GLN A 74 -8.94 0.81 11.63
C GLN A 74 -8.12 1.32 10.45
N LEU A 75 -7.08 0.58 10.06
CA LEU A 75 -6.27 0.90 8.87
C LEU A 75 -7.14 0.93 7.60
N VAL A 76 -8.05 -0.04 7.46
CA VAL A 76 -8.97 -0.11 6.32
C VAL A 76 -9.85 1.14 6.27
N ARG A 77 -10.43 1.57 7.40
CA ARG A 77 -11.23 2.80 7.46
C ARG A 77 -10.41 4.02 7.05
N SER A 78 -9.19 4.19 7.57
CA SER A 78 -8.32 5.32 7.24
C SER A 78 -7.90 5.41 5.77
N VAL A 79 -8.04 4.33 5.00
CA VAL A 79 -7.68 4.30 3.57
C VAL A 79 -8.88 4.64 2.68
N TYR A 80 -10.11 4.40 3.15
CA TYR A 80 -11.34 4.64 2.40
C TYR A 80 -12.10 5.90 2.82
N GLU A 81 -11.79 6.47 3.98
CA GLU A 81 -12.25 7.80 4.44
C GLU A 81 -11.37 8.91 3.87
#